data_AF-A0A428NHJ7-F1
#
_entry.id   AF-A0A428NHJ7-F1
#
_cell.length_a   1.000
_cell.length_b   1.000
_cell.length_c   1.000
_cell.angle_alpha   90.00
_cell.angle_beta   90.00
_cell.angle_gamma   90.00
#
_symmetry.space_group_name_H-M   'P 1'
#
loop_
_entity.id
_entity.type
_entity.pdbx_description
1 polymer ?
#
loop_
_entity_poly.entity_id
_entity_poly.type
_entity_poly.pdbx_seq_one_letter_code
_entity_poly.pdbx_strand_id
1 'polypeptide(L)'
;MVASGFGIAAQLPYLKKLMHEYNNRKARTRRVHLVWKLRNLSLATAIEELLNAALVDDTLDDGYILKISIYVENLPKGDDLSPRATIIKGSPNLEAITREEVEGR
;
A
#
# COMPACT_ATOMS: atom_id res chain seq x y z
N MET A 1 1.07 5.77 5.58
CA MET A 1 2.50 5.51 5.31
C MET A 1 2.81 5.98 3.90
N VAL A 2 3.98 6.59 3.68
CA VAL A 2 4.35 7.13 2.35
C VAL A 2 5.73 6.61 1.98
N ALA A 3 5.89 6.06 0.77
CA ALA A 3 7.15 5.58 0.24
C ALA A 3 7.36 6.05 -1.21
N SER A 4 8.62 6.11 -1.64
CA SER A 4 8.99 6.37 -3.03
C SER A 4 10.03 5.36 -3.52
N GLY A 5 9.84 4.80 -4.71
CA GLY A 5 10.77 3.83 -5.29
C GLY A 5 11.06 2.68 -4.32
N PHE A 6 12.33 2.32 -4.17
CA PHE A 6 12.80 1.28 -3.24
C PHE A 6 12.61 1.60 -1.76
N GLY A 7 12.23 2.83 -1.39
CA GLY A 7 11.97 3.21 0.00
C GLY A 7 10.87 2.37 0.68
N ILE A 8 10.06 1.66 -0.10
CA ILE A 8 9.09 0.69 0.40
C ILE A 8 9.75 -0.49 1.13
N ALA A 9 10.96 -0.90 0.73
CA ALA A 9 11.67 -2.02 1.32
C ALA A 9 11.94 -1.82 2.82
N ALA A 10 12.21 -0.58 3.24
CA ALA A 10 12.41 -0.22 4.64
C ALA A 10 11.10 -0.26 5.46
N GLN A 11 9.95 -0.11 4.80
CA GLN A 11 8.64 -0.04 5.45
C GLN A 11 7.93 -1.39 5.53
N LEU A 12 8.27 -2.34 4.64
CA LEU A 12 7.63 -3.65 4.58
C LEU A 12 7.73 -4.46 5.88
N PRO A 13 8.88 -4.54 6.59
CA PRO A 13 8.94 -5.27 7.87
C PRO A 13 7.98 -4.70 8.91
N TYR A 14 7.84 -3.37 8.95
CA TYR A 14 6.93 -2.70 9.86
C TYR A 14 5.46 -2.91 9.47
N LEU A 15 5.16 -2.84 8.16
CA LEU A 15 3.83 -3.13 7.64
C LEU A 15 3.40 -4.56 8.02
N LYS A 16 4.29 -5.54 7.83
CA LYS A 16 4.03 -6.94 8.18
C LYS A 16 3.77 -7.12 9.67
N LYS A 17 4.56 -6.43 10.51
CA LYS A 17 4.33 -6.41 11.97
C LYS A 17 2.97 -5.83 12.33
N LEU A 18 2.55 -4.72 11.70
CA LEU A 18 1.24 -4.11 11.94
C LEU A 18 0.10 -5.08 11.60
N MET A 19 0.18 -5.79 10.48
CA MET A 19 -0.83 -6.77 10.08
C MET A 19 -0.89 -7.93 11.07
N HIS A 20 0.28 -8.46 11.45
CA HIS A 20 0.38 -9.53 12.44
C HIS A 20 -0.19 -9.13 13.81
N GLU A 21 0.09 -7.93 14.29
CA GLU A 21 -0.45 -7.43 15.56
C GLU A 21 -1.97 -7.19 15.49
N TYR A 22 -2.48 -6.75 14.34
CA TYR A 22 -3.91 -6.59 14.10
C TYR A 22 -4.66 -7.93 14.17
N ASN A 23 -4.20 -8.93 13.43
CA ASN A 23 -4.81 -10.27 13.42
C ASN A 23 -4.82 -10.92 14.82
N ASN A 24 -3.77 -10.67 15.61
CA ASN A 24 -3.69 -11.17 16.97
C ASN A 24 -4.48 -10.32 17.99
N ARG A 25 -5.26 -9.34 17.54
CA ARG A 25 -6.03 -8.38 18.36
C ARG A 25 -5.17 -7.61 19.37
N LYS A 26 -3.87 -7.45 19.07
CA LYS A 26 -2.89 -6.73 19.90
C LYS A 26 -2.70 -5.29 19.43
N ALA A 27 -3.01 -4.99 18.17
CA ALA A 27 -2.91 -3.63 17.63
C ALA A 27 -4.15 -2.79 17.95
N ARG A 28 -3.93 -1.50 18.26
CA ARG A 28 -4.98 -0.47 18.23
C ARG A 28 -5.24 0.07 16.84
N THR A 29 -4.33 -0.18 15.90
CA THR A 29 -4.40 0.30 14.51
C THR A 29 -5.60 -0.31 13.82
N ARG A 30 -6.51 0.54 13.31
CA ARG A 30 -7.75 0.12 12.65
C ARG A 30 -7.73 0.32 11.13
N ARG A 31 -6.83 1.16 10.62
CA ARG A 31 -6.70 1.45 9.18
C ARG A 31 -5.28 1.93 8.89
N VAL A 32 -4.70 1.42 7.81
CA VAL A 32 -3.38 1.76 7.30
C VAL A 32 -3.53 2.07 5.81
N HIS A 33 -3.29 3.33 5.44
CA HIS A 33 -3.18 3.71 4.03
C HIS A 33 -1.70 3.79 3.63
N LEU A 34 -1.28 2.93 2.71
CA LEU A 34 0.04 2.97 2.09
C LEU A 34 -0.04 3.72 0.75
N VAL A 35 0.65 4.86 0.68
CA VAL A 35 0.84 5.64 -0.54
C VAL A 35 2.23 5.38 -1.07
N TRP A 36 2.35 4.83 -2.27
CA TRP A 36 3.64 4.46 -2.84
C TRP A 36 3.85 5.13 -4.21
N LYS A 37 4.87 5.98 -4.30
CA LYS A 37 5.22 6.71 -5.53
C LYS A 37 6.30 5.97 -6.33
N LEU A 38 6.06 5.80 -7.62
CA LEU A 38 6.91 5.13 -8.58
C LEU A 38 7.11 5.95 -9.85
N ARG A 39 8.28 5.78 -10.47
CA ARG A 39 8.59 6.41 -11.77
C ARG A 39 8.02 5.58 -12.93
N ASN A 40 8.07 4.26 -12.81
CA ASN A 40 7.57 3.28 -13.79
C ASN A 40 7.12 1.99 -13.06
N LEU A 41 6.37 1.14 -13.77
CA LEU A 41 5.84 -0.12 -13.23
C LEU A 41 6.89 -1.23 -13.11
N SER A 42 8.06 -1.12 -13.74
CA SER A 42 9.07 -2.18 -13.71
C SER A 42 9.52 -2.51 -12.27
N LEU A 43 9.54 -1.50 -11.39
CA LEU A 43 9.80 -1.71 -9.97
C LEU A 43 8.62 -2.37 -9.26
N ALA A 44 7.38 -2.04 -9.65
CA ALA A 44 6.17 -2.62 -9.08
C ALA A 44 6.12 -4.13 -9.34
N THR A 45 6.37 -4.55 -10.58
CA THR A 45 6.44 -5.97 -10.97
C THR A 45 7.55 -6.71 -10.21
N ALA A 46 8.73 -6.10 -10.08
CA ALA A 46 9.86 -6.72 -9.39
C ALA A 46 9.63 -6.96 -7.89
N ILE A 47 8.68 -6.27 -7.27
CA ILE A 47 8.35 -6.44 -5.85
C ILE A 47 6.90 -6.88 -5.62
N GLU A 48 6.21 -7.28 -6.67
CA GLU A 48 4.83 -7.75 -6.60
C GLU A 48 4.73 -8.97 -5.69
N GLU A 49 5.63 -9.95 -5.84
CA GLU A 49 5.72 -11.11 -4.96
C GLU A 49 5.95 -10.71 -3.50
N LEU A 50 6.79 -9.70 -3.26
CA LEU A 50 7.10 -9.22 -1.92
C LEU A 50 5.92 -8.46 -1.30
N LEU A 51 5.19 -7.68 -2.11
CA LEU A 51 3.96 -7.01 -1.71
C LEU A 51 2.88 -8.04 -1.37
N ASN A 52 2.65 -9.00 -2.27
CA ASN A 52 1.69 -10.09 -2.09
C ASN A 52 2.03 -10.92 -0.84
N ALA A 53 3.30 -11.26 -0.62
CA ALA A 53 3.74 -11.97 0.59
C ALA A 53 3.57 -11.17 1.88
N ALA A 54 3.63 -9.83 1.83
CA ALA A 54 3.26 -8.98 2.96
C ALA A 54 1.74 -8.89 3.16
N LEU A 55 0.96 -9.13 2.10
CA LEU A 55 -0.51 -9.09 2.09
C LEU A 55 -1.18 -10.43 2.45
N VAL A 56 -0.46 -11.56 2.42
CA VAL A 56 -0.97 -12.86 2.87
C VAL A 56 -1.47 -12.82 4.31
N ASP A 57 -0.83 -12.03 5.16
CA ASP A 57 -1.26 -11.87 6.55
C ASP A 57 -2.54 -11.01 6.65
N ASP A 58 -2.82 -10.11 5.70
CA ASP A 58 -3.98 -9.20 5.71
C ASP A 58 -5.30 -9.89 5.23
N THR A 59 -5.37 -11.22 5.16
CA THR A 59 -6.58 -11.97 4.70
C THR A 59 -7.29 -12.75 5.80
N LEU A 60 -6.80 -12.73 7.04
CA LEU A 60 -7.22 -13.71 8.05
C LEU A 60 -8.54 -13.39 8.78
N ASP A 61 -9.13 -12.19 8.62
CA ASP A 61 -10.27 -11.79 9.46
C ASP A 61 -11.32 -10.88 8.78
N ASP A 62 -11.42 -10.87 7.44
CA ASP A 62 -12.32 -10.00 6.61
C ASP A 62 -12.22 -8.47 6.86
N GLY A 63 -11.46 -8.05 7.87
CA GLY A 63 -11.16 -6.67 8.19
C GLY A 63 -9.92 -6.22 7.45
N TYR A 64 -10.04 -5.97 6.15
CA TYR A 64 -8.99 -5.38 5.33
C TYR A 64 -8.61 -3.99 5.88
N ILE A 65 -7.63 -3.93 6.79
CA ILE A 65 -7.18 -2.65 7.36
C ILE A 65 -6.19 -1.93 6.46
N LEU A 66 -5.63 -2.61 5.46
CA LEU A 66 -4.62 -2.07 4.57
C LEU A 66 -5.22 -1.64 3.22
N LYS A 67 -5.09 -0.35 2.94
CA LYS A 67 -5.37 0.26 1.62
C LYS A 67 -4.04 0.58 0.96
N ILE A 68 -3.84 0.17 -0.29
CA ILE A 68 -2.61 0.47 -1.05
C ILE A 68 -2.95 1.31 -2.28
N SER A 69 -2.35 2.49 -2.37
CA SER A 69 -2.45 3.37 -3.54
C SER A 69 -1.06 3.59 -4.14
N ILE A 70 -0.86 3.09 -5.36
CA ILE A 70 0.40 3.15 -6.09
C ILE A 70 0.29 4.24 -7.15
N TYR A 71 1.12 5.27 -7.02
CA TYR A 71 1.17 6.40 -7.95
C TYR A 71 2.34 6.21 -8.90
N VAL A 72 2.06 6.12 -10.20
CA VAL A 72 3.08 5.91 -11.24
C VAL A 72 3.13 7.12 -12.16
N GLU A 73 4.29 7.78 -12.24
CA GLU A 73 4.47 8.95 -13.09
C GLU A 73 4.22 8.63 -14.58
N ASN A 74 4.81 7.55 -15.07
CA ASN A 74 4.65 7.08 -16.45
C ASN A 74 3.97 5.71 -16.48
N LEU A 75 2.64 5.72 -16.41
CA LEU A 75 1.83 4.52 -16.53
C LEU A 75 1.59 4.19 -18.03
N PRO A 76 2.14 3.08 -18.58
CA PRO A 76 1.60 2.52 -19.81
C PRO A 76 0.17 2.06 -19.54
N LYS A 77 -0.76 2.30 -20.46
CA LYS A 77 -2.17 1.93 -20.28
C LYS A 77 -2.28 0.42 -20.04
N GLY A 78 -2.82 0.01 -18.89
CA GLY A 78 -3.53 -1.27 -18.79
C GLY A 78 -3.09 -2.30 -17.75
N ASP A 79 -2.13 -2.05 -16.87
CA ASP A 79 -1.72 -3.08 -15.91
C ASP A 79 -2.33 -2.86 -14.52
N ASP A 80 -3.26 -3.73 -14.15
CA ASP A 80 -3.66 -3.97 -12.76
C ASP A 80 -2.65 -4.93 -12.13
N LEU A 81 -1.79 -4.41 -11.26
CA LEU A 81 -0.69 -5.15 -10.63
C LEU A 81 -1.14 -6.00 -9.44
N SER A 82 -2.34 -5.73 -8.90
CA SER A 82 -2.95 -6.54 -7.85
C SER A 82 -4.42 -6.14 -7.65
N PRO A 83 -5.34 -7.08 -7.40
CA PRO A 83 -6.73 -6.77 -7.03
C PRO A 83 -6.84 -5.98 -5.71
N ARG A 84 -5.76 -5.89 -4.93
CA ARG A 84 -5.72 -5.23 -3.61
C ARG A 84 -5.00 -3.88 -3.62
N ALA A 85 -4.42 -3.47 -4.75
CA ALA A 85 -3.70 -2.21 -4.88
C ALA A 85 -4.29 -1.38 -6.01
N THR A 86 -4.66 -0.13 -5.73
CA THR A 86 -5.15 0.79 -6.75
C THR A 86 -3.97 1.49 -7.40
N ILE A 87 -3.82 1.36 -8.72
CA ILE A 87 -2.81 2.08 -9.48
C ILE A 87 -3.40 3.38 -10.02
N ILE A 88 -2.68 4.48 -9.78
CA ILE A 88 -3.09 5.83 -10.14
C ILE A 88 -1.96 6.46 -10.96
N LYS A 89 -2.30 7.02 -12.12
CA LYS A 89 -1.33 7.75 -12.94
C LYS A 89 -1.04 9.12 -12.33
N GLY A 90 0.24 9.47 -12.24
CA GLY A 90 0.72 10.79 -11.80
C GLY A 90 1.43 10.75 -10.45
N SER A 91 1.46 11.89 -9.77
CA SER A 91 2.06 12.03 -8.44
C SER A 91 0.97 12.11 -7.37
N PRO A 92 1.22 11.58 -6.16
CA PRO A 92 0.27 11.67 -5.06
C PRO A 92 0.13 13.12 -4.58
N ASN A 93 -1.10 13.61 -4.47
CA ASN A 93 -1.40 14.83 -3.72
C ASN A 93 -1.58 14.47 -2.24
N LEU A 94 -0.48 14.51 -1.47
CA LEU A 94 -0.49 14.11 -0.06
C LEU A 94 -1.42 14.96 0.80
N GLU A 95 -1.61 16.24 0.45
CA GLU A 95 -2.51 17.12 1.21
C GLU A 95 -3.97 16.69 1.05
N ALA A 96 -4.39 16.39 -0.19
CA ALA A 96 -5.73 15.89 -0.46
C ALA A 96 -5.94 14.52 0.21
N ILE A 97 -4.98 13.60 0.08
CA ILE A 97 -5.06 12.26 0.68
C ILE A 97 -5.16 12.36 2.22
N THR A 98 -4.34 13.19 2.84
CA THR A 98 -4.36 13.34 4.31
C THR A 98 -5.70 13.90 4.78
N ARG A 99 -6.29 14.82 4.01
CA ARG A 99 -7.60 15.39 4.30
C ARG A 99 -8.70 14.33 4.21
N GLU A 100 -8.70 13.52 3.16
CA GLU A 100 -9.65 12.41 2.99
C GLU A 100 -9.56 11.39 4.14
N GLU A 101 -8.35 11.03 4.55
CA GLU A 101 -8.16 10.07 5.65
C GLU A 101 -8.57 10.66 7.01
N VAL A 102 -8.43 11.98 7.22
CA VAL A 102 -8.98 12.68 8.41
C VAL A 102 -10.51 12.67 8.40
N GLU A 103 -11.12 12.80 7.23
CA GLU A 103 -12.58 12.68 7.04
C GLU A 103 -13.08 11.22 7.15
N GLY A 104 -12.18 10.24 7.24
CA GLY A 104 -12.50 8.82 7.37
C GLY A 104 -12.91 8.15 6.06
N ARG A 105 -12.54 8.71 4.90
CA ARG A 105 -12.86 8.17 3.57
C ARG A 105 -11.79 7.21 3.07
#